data_AF-W6LGC8-F1
#
_entry.id   AF-W6LGC8-F1
#
_cell.length_a   1.000
_cell.length_b   1.000
_cell.length_c   1.000
_cell.angle_alpha   90.00
_cell.angle_beta   90.00
_cell.angle_gamma   90.00
#
_symmetry.space_group_name_H-M   'P 1'
#
loop_
_entity.id
_entity.type
_entity.pdbx_description
1 polymer ?
#
loop_
_entity_poly.entity_id
_entity_poly.type
_entity_poly.pdbx_seq_one_letter_code
_entity_poly.pdbx_strand_id
1 'polypeptide(L)'
;MLAGALSGDSISSIWAMALISEQVFFMLYHYNSCANTSGALCETKASFLQKLFLTRANSSFPNPLSCFYVHTLRDGVLNTVASWLLVKPVTLVIGWPHSIFFFLGAGSLSSFVYLFSTQTSRLKPKTTNDYACASNGAFAGIATLSLILPKRYSPLFERTPLALIGALYLIKCTYDEYIKPMHPETHQERNINLRNRGFIGGVFFALMYSSLFLQTRTDFSMLRIFYKNIKKQQHSS
;
A
#
# COMPACT_ATOMS: atom_id res chain seq x y z
N MET A 1 12.43 -28.64 5.12
CA MET A 1 11.33 -27.65 5.22
C MET A 1 11.57 -26.57 6.28
N LEU A 2 12.21 -26.86 7.42
CA LEU A 2 12.50 -25.88 8.49
C LEU A 2 13.45 -24.73 8.08
N ALA A 3 14.49 -25.00 7.29
CA ALA A 3 15.43 -23.96 6.83
C ALA A 3 14.78 -22.90 5.90
N GLY A 4 13.76 -23.29 5.12
CA GLY A 4 13.01 -22.36 4.26
C GLY A 4 11.96 -21.52 5.01
N ALA A 5 11.49 -22.00 6.16
CA ALA A 5 10.58 -21.24 7.03
C ALA A 5 11.33 -20.16 7.83
N LEU A 6 12.54 -20.48 8.30
CA LEU A 6 13.42 -19.55 9.01
C LEU A 6 13.95 -18.42 8.10
N SER A 7 14.24 -18.72 6.83
CA SER A 7 14.62 -17.69 5.85
C SER A 7 13.43 -16.81 5.47
N GLY A 8 12.23 -17.39 5.32
CA GLY A 8 11.00 -16.63 5.05
C GLY A 8 10.64 -15.63 6.14
N ASP A 9 10.73 -16.03 7.42
CA ASP A 9 10.43 -15.14 8.55
C ASP A 9 11.44 -14.01 8.70
N SER A 10 12.74 -14.32 8.52
CA SER A 10 13.79 -13.31 8.50
C SER A 10 13.58 -12.27 7.40
N ILE A 11 13.28 -12.71 6.17
CA ILE A 11 13.09 -11.79 5.03
C ILE A 11 11.80 -10.96 5.19
N SER A 12 10.71 -11.57 5.67
CA SER A 12 9.47 -10.82 5.93
C SER A 12 9.65 -9.74 7.00
N SER A 13 10.47 -10.03 8.01
CA SER A 13 10.82 -9.08 9.07
C SER A 13 11.70 -7.96 8.52
N ILE A 14 12.71 -8.27 7.70
CA ILE A 14 13.56 -7.27 7.02
C ILE A 14 12.70 -6.34 6.16
N TRP A 15 11.75 -6.88 5.39
CA TRP A 15 10.87 -6.07 4.55
C TRP A 15 9.97 -5.16 5.39
N ALA A 16 9.37 -5.66 6.46
CA ALA A 16 8.58 -4.84 7.37
C ALA A 16 9.43 -3.75 8.05
N MET A 17 10.65 -4.06 8.49
CA MET A 17 11.59 -3.09 9.06
C MET A 17 12.04 -2.03 8.04
N ALA A 18 12.23 -2.41 6.78
CA ALA A 18 12.54 -1.48 5.71
C ALA A 18 11.41 -0.45 5.53
N LEU A 19 10.16 -0.91 5.47
CA LEU A 19 9.00 -0.01 5.41
C LEU A 19 8.89 0.85 6.67
N ILE A 20 9.06 0.29 7.87
CA ILE A 20 9.03 1.09 9.11
C ILE A 20 10.11 2.19 9.09
N SER A 21 11.33 1.84 8.69
CA SER A 21 12.45 2.79 8.64
C SER A 21 12.18 3.90 7.65
N GLU A 22 11.56 3.58 6.51
CA GLU A 22 11.16 4.53 5.49
C GLU A 22 10.05 5.47 5.98
N GLN A 23 9.02 4.96 6.66
CA GLN A 23 7.97 5.77 7.29
C GLN A 23 8.55 6.73 8.36
N VAL A 24 9.45 6.23 9.20
CA VAL A 24 10.13 7.04 10.22
C VAL A 24 11.04 8.10 9.58
N PHE A 25 11.74 7.75 8.50
CA PHE A 25 12.60 8.69 7.76
C PHE A 25 11.80 9.86 7.21
N PHE A 26 10.68 9.61 6.52
CA PHE A 26 9.82 10.69 6.02
C PHE A 26 9.16 11.48 7.16
N MET A 27 8.76 10.82 8.23
CA MET A 27 8.24 11.50 9.41
C MET A 27 9.27 12.47 10.02
N LEU A 28 10.52 12.03 10.22
CA LEU A 28 11.60 12.88 10.72
C LEU A 28 11.97 13.99 9.73
N TYR A 29 11.94 13.70 8.43
CA TYR A 29 12.17 14.70 7.39
C TYR A 29 11.12 15.82 7.40
N HIS A 30 9.88 15.50 7.78
CA HIS A 30 8.79 16.48 7.89
C HIS A 30 8.70 17.13 9.27
N TYR A 31 9.15 16.46 10.34
CA TYR A 31 9.09 16.96 11.70
C TYR A 31 10.00 18.19 11.89
N ASN A 32 9.40 19.34 12.25
CA ASN A 32 10.07 20.64 12.41
C ASN A 32 10.89 21.14 11.19
N SER A 33 10.69 20.54 10.02
CA SER A 33 11.34 20.96 8.77
C SER A 33 10.50 22.01 8.05
N CYS A 34 11.16 22.92 7.32
CA CYS A 34 10.50 23.83 6.39
C CYS A 34 9.58 23.07 5.42
N ALA A 35 9.85 21.79 5.11
CA ALA A 35 9.00 20.94 4.26
C ALA A 35 7.55 20.73 4.78
N ASN A 36 7.24 21.10 6.01
CA ASN A 36 5.88 21.07 6.58
C ASN A 36 5.09 22.37 6.34
N THR A 37 5.76 23.46 5.92
CA THR A 37 5.06 24.67 5.45
C THR A 37 4.84 24.59 3.95
N SER A 38 3.64 24.96 3.51
CA SER A 38 3.24 25.01 2.09
C SER A 38 4.19 25.83 1.21
N GLY A 39 4.94 26.77 1.79
CA GLY A 39 5.96 27.58 1.13
C GLY A 39 7.24 26.83 0.75
N ALA A 40 7.73 25.88 1.56
CA ALA A 40 8.99 25.18 1.24
C ALA A 40 8.82 24.10 0.17
N LEU A 41 7.61 23.55 0.04
CA LEU A 41 7.23 22.72 -1.11
C LEU A 41 7.24 23.55 -2.43
N CYS A 42 7.18 24.88 -2.39
CA CYS A 42 7.40 25.73 -3.57
C CYS A 42 8.88 25.99 -3.88
N GLU A 43 9.81 25.75 -2.95
CA GLU A 43 11.24 25.98 -3.20
C GLU A 43 11.85 24.90 -4.10
N THR A 44 12.76 25.31 -4.98
CA THR A 44 13.45 24.48 -5.99
C THR A 44 14.12 23.22 -5.40
N LYS A 45 14.49 23.21 -4.12
CA LYS A 45 15.06 22.05 -3.41
C LYS A 45 14.01 20.98 -3.04
N ALA A 46 12.76 21.36 -2.75
CA ALA A 46 11.66 20.40 -2.54
C ALA A 46 11.11 19.84 -3.86
N SER A 47 11.42 20.47 -4.99
CA SER A 47 10.93 20.06 -6.31
C SER A 47 11.40 18.65 -6.72
N PHE A 48 12.58 18.20 -6.27
CA PHE A 48 13.07 16.85 -6.58
C PHE A 48 12.21 15.78 -5.90
N LEU A 49 11.94 15.97 -4.60
CA LEU A 49 11.20 15.00 -3.79
C LEU A 49 9.73 14.93 -4.24
N GLN A 50 9.14 16.06 -4.62
CA GLN A 50 7.81 16.10 -5.24
C GLN A 50 7.77 15.41 -6.60
N LYS A 51 8.77 15.63 -7.47
CA LYS A 51 8.81 14.97 -8.78
C LYS A 51 9.05 13.47 -8.65
N LEU A 52 9.87 13.06 -7.68
CA LEU A 52 10.24 11.66 -7.48
C LEU A 52 9.16 10.87 -6.78
N PHE A 53 8.51 11.45 -5.76
CA PHE A 53 7.63 10.70 -4.86
C PHE A 53 6.17 11.15 -4.87
N LEU A 54 5.78 12.21 -5.55
CA LEU A 54 4.37 12.61 -5.61
C LEU A 54 3.78 12.41 -7.00
N THR A 55 2.49 12.13 -7.03
CA THR A 55 1.70 12.11 -8.26
C THR A 55 1.03 13.47 -8.43
N ARG A 56 1.40 14.21 -9.49
CA ARG A 56 0.79 15.50 -9.84
C ARG A 56 -0.55 15.27 -10.50
N ALA A 57 -1.57 16.05 -10.15
CA ALA A 57 -2.91 15.96 -10.77
C ALA A 57 -2.88 16.13 -12.31
N ASN A 58 -1.93 16.93 -12.83
CA ASN A 58 -1.76 17.16 -14.27
C ASN A 58 -0.80 16.16 -14.95
N SER A 59 -0.35 15.12 -14.25
CA SER A 59 0.50 14.09 -14.86
C SER A 59 -0.32 13.16 -15.75
N SER A 60 0.23 12.78 -16.90
CA SER A 60 -0.38 11.74 -17.76
C SER A 60 -0.21 10.33 -17.20
N PHE A 61 0.78 10.13 -16.32
CA PHE A 61 1.12 8.81 -15.78
C PHE A 61 1.16 8.80 -14.25
N PRO A 62 0.74 7.68 -13.62
CA PRO A 62 0.85 7.51 -12.17
C PRO A 62 2.31 7.39 -11.75
N ASN A 63 2.66 7.93 -10.59
CA ASN A 63 4.00 7.75 -10.03
C ASN A 63 4.04 6.53 -9.09
N PRO A 64 4.75 5.44 -9.42
CA PRO A 64 4.80 4.24 -8.58
C PRO A 64 5.49 4.50 -7.24
N LEU A 65 6.44 5.43 -7.16
CA LEU A 65 7.19 5.72 -5.94
C LEU A 65 6.37 6.48 -4.90
N SER A 66 5.20 6.99 -5.28
CA SER A 66 4.32 7.70 -4.36
C SER A 66 3.70 6.85 -3.26
N CYS A 67 3.87 5.52 -3.32
CA CYS A 67 3.50 4.60 -2.25
C CYS A 67 4.39 4.69 -1.01
N PHE A 68 5.63 5.13 -1.16
CA PHE A 68 6.55 5.30 -0.02
C PHE A 68 6.16 6.55 0.77
N TYR A 69 5.95 7.64 0.04
CA TYR A 69 5.82 8.96 0.66
C TYR A 69 4.63 9.12 1.62
N VAL A 70 4.94 9.67 2.79
CA VAL A 70 3.98 10.04 3.83
C VAL A 70 4.28 11.43 4.34
N HIS A 71 3.21 12.21 4.49
CA HIS A 71 3.28 13.62 4.87
C HIS A 71 2.64 13.94 6.22
N THR A 72 1.76 13.07 6.74
CA THR A 72 1.14 13.29 8.06
C THR A 72 1.73 12.36 9.11
N LEU A 73 1.94 12.89 10.32
CA LEU A 73 2.40 12.12 11.47
C LEU A 73 1.47 10.93 11.76
N ARG A 74 0.15 11.15 11.68
CA ARG A 74 -0.86 10.11 11.89
C ARG A 74 -0.72 8.97 10.90
N ASP A 75 -0.55 9.27 9.62
CA ASP A 75 -0.35 8.24 8.59
C ASP A 75 0.98 7.50 8.80
N GLY A 76 2.05 8.21 9.18
CA GLY A 76 3.35 7.59 9.44
C GLY A 76 3.29 6.56 10.56
N VAL A 77 2.70 6.92 11.70
CA VAL A 77 2.53 6.00 12.84
C VAL A 77 1.65 4.80 12.46
N LEU A 78 0.53 5.04 11.79
CA LEU A 78 -0.38 3.96 11.39
C LEU A 78 0.25 3.02 10.35
N ASN A 79 1.04 3.55 9.41
CA ASN A 79 1.76 2.77 8.42
C ASN A 79 2.88 1.96 9.06
N THR A 80 3.61 2.51 10.05
CA THR A 80 4.59 1.75 10.84
C THR A 80 3.94 0.56 11.54
N VAL A 81 2.78 0.78 12.17
CA VAL A 81 2.02 -0.29 12.83
C VAL A 81 1.51 -1.30 11.80
N ALA A 82 0.99 -0.85 10.66
CA ALA A 82 0.52 -1.71 9.57
C ALA A 82 1.66 -2.52 8.92
N SER A 83 2.87 -1.96 8.81
CA SER A 83 4.06 -2.67 8.30
C SER A 83 4.35 -3.93 9.12
N TRP A 84 4.28 -3.83 10.44
CA TRP A 84 4.51 -4.98 11.29
C TRP A 84 3.31 -5.92 11.38
N LEU A 85 2.11 -5.37 11.54
CA LEU A 85 0.91 -6.16 11.81
C LEU A 85 0.26 -6.75 10.55
N LEU A 86 0.43 -6.13 9.38
CA LEU A 86 -0.16 -6.57 8.11
C LEU A 86 0.91 -7.01 7.11
N VAL A 87 1.92 -6.18 6.86
CA VAL A 87 2.88 -6.47 5.78
C VAL A 87 3.69 -7.72 6.12
N LYS A 88 4.33 -7.79 7.29
CA LYS A 88 5.08 -8.99 7.71
C LYS A 88 4.31 -10.31 7.50
N PRO A 89 3.12 -10.52 8.09
CA PRO A 89 2.39 -11.79 7.94
C PRO A 89 1.88 -12.03 6.52
N VAL A 90 1.54 -10.99 5.75
CA VAL A 90 1.17 -11.16 4.34
C VAL A 90 2.39 -11.58 3.53
N THR A 91 3.54 -10.94 3.72
CA THR A 91 4.80 -11.25 3.04
C THR A 91 5.26 -12.69 3.31
N LEU A 92 5.06 -13.20 4.52
CA LEU A 92 5.28 -14.61 4.87
C LEU A 92 4.48 -15.58 3.99
N VAL A 93 3.26 -15.21 3.60
CA VAL A 93 2.35 -16.08 2.84
C VAL A 93 2.62 -16.01 1.34
N ILE A 94 2.71 -14.81 0.77
CA ILE A 94 2.87 -14.64 -0.68
C ILE A 94 4.34 -14.75 -1.12
N GLY A 95 5.28 -14.50 -0.21
CA GLY A 95 6.71 -14.38 -0.47
C GLY A 95 7.15 -12.93 -0.69
N TRP A 96 8.40 -12.62 -0.35
CA TRP A 96 8.95 -11.27 -0.42
C TRP A 96 8.94 -10.62 -1.82
N PRO A 97 9.23 -11.32 -2.95
CA PRO A 97 9.24 -10.66 -4.25
C PRO A 97 7.82 -10.23 -4.66
N HIS A 98 6.84 -11.10 -4.39
CA HIS A 98 5.44 -10.83 -4.59
C HIS A 98 4.96 -9.68 -3.70
N SER A 99 5.44 -9.59 -2.46
CA SER A 99 5.10 -8.50 -1.56
C SER A 99 5.60 -7.14 -2.04
N ILE A 100 6.81 -7.07 -2.59
CA ILE A 100 7.35 -5.83 -3.16
C ILE A 100 6.56 -5.44 -4.41
N PHE A 101 6.37 -6.38 -5.33
CA PHE A 101 5.58 -6.15 -6.55
C PHE A 101 4.16 -5.68 -6.20
N PHE A 102 3.54 -6.32 -5.20
CA PHE A 102 2.21 -6.00 -4.76
C PHE A 102 2.13 -4.59 -4.14
N PHE A 103 3.09 -4.23 -3.28
CA PHE A 103 3.14 -2.90 -2.66
C PHE A 103 3.25 -1.79 -3.72
N LEU A 104 4.19 -1.95 -4.66
CA LEU A 104 4.40 -0.99 -5.76
C LEU A 104 3.19 -0.96 -6.71
N GLY A 105 2.60 -2.11 -7.04
CA GLY A 105 1.45 -2.22 -7.93
C GLY A 105 0.19 -1.58 -7.34
N ALA A 106 -0.11 -1.87 -6.07
CA ALA A 106 -1.22 -1.25 -5.34
C ALA A 106 -1.05 0.27 -5.23
N GLY A 107 0.17 0.73 -4.93
CA GLY A 107 0.52 2.14 -4.94
C GLY A 107 0.33 2.82 -6.31
N SER A 108 0.81 2.19 -7.37
CA SER A 108 0.69 2.70 -8.75
C SER A 108 -0.78 2.82 -9.16
N LEU A 109 -1.59 1.80 -8.86
CA LEU A 109 -3.01 1.83 -9.21
C LEU A 109 -3.80 2.83 -8.35
N SER A 110 -3.41 3.03 -7.10
CA SER A 110 -3.96 4.10 -6.25
C SER A 110 -3.68 5.48 -6.85
N SER A 111 -2.46 5.72 -7.33
CA SER A 111 -2.11 6.97 -8.04
C SER A 111 -2.88 7.13 -9.34
N PHE A 112 -3.10 6.05 -10.07
CA PHE A 112 -3.93 6.08 -11.28
C PHE A 112 -5.38 6.44 -10.96
N VAL A 113 -5.98 5.86 -9.92
CA VAL A 113 -7.34 6.21 -9.47
C VAL A 113 -7.41 7.68 -9.06
N TYR A 114 -6.39 8.22 -8.39
CA TYR A 114 -6.33 9.64 -8.11
C TYR A 114 -6.36 10.49 -9.40
N LEU A 115 -5.48 10.22 -10.36
CA LEU A 115 -5.44 10.92 -11.65
C LEU A 115 -6.79 10.85 -12.37
N PHE A 116 -7.36 9.65 -12.45
CA PHE A 116 -8.66 9.41 -13.06
C PHE A 116 -9.77 10.19 -12.37
N SER A 117 -9.78 10.22 -11.03
CA SER A 117 -10.75 11.01 -10.25
C SER A 117 -10.62 12.51 -10.51
N THR A 118 -9.39 13.01 -10.67
CA THR A 118 -9.15 14.44 -10.96
C THR A 118 -9.57 14.84 -12.37
N GLN A 119 -9.46 13.93 -13.34
CA GLN A 119 -9.90 14.15 -14.72
C GLN A 119 -11.42 14.06 -14.89
N THR A 120 -12.07 13.15 -14.15
CA THR A 120 -13.51 12.91 -14.22
C THR A 120 -14.35 13.82 -13.32
N SER A 121 -13.75 14.39 -12.27
CA SER A 121 -14.43 15.32 -11.37
C SER A 121 -14.84 16.59 -12.10
N ARG A 122 -16.12 16.98 -11.94
CA ARG A 122 -16.64 18.29 -12.40
C ARG A 122 -15.97 19.46 -11.66
N LEU A 123 -15.49 19.21 -10.44
CA LEU A 123 -14.65 20.12 -9.68
C LEU A 123 -13.19 19.85 -10.08
N LYS A 124 -12.73 20.55 -11.13
CA LYS A 124 -11.31 20.51 -11.53
C LYS A 124 -10.44 21.00 -10.36
N PRO A 125 -9.24 20.42 -10.18
CA PRO A 125 -8.28 20.95 -9.21
C PRO A 125 -8.11 22.47 -9.42
N LYS A 126 -8.38 23.26 -8.38
CA LYS A 126 -8.37 24.74 -8.44
C LYS A 126 -6.96 25.30 -8.65
N THR A 127 -5.92 24.49 -8.41
CA THR A 127 -4.52 24.92 -8.34
C THR A 127 -3.60 24.02 -9.18
N THR A 128 -2.59 24.62 -9.82
CA THR A 128 -1.53 23.92 -10.59
C THR A 128 -0.64 23.01 -9.74
N ASN A 129 -0.79 23.06 -8.42
CA ASN A 129 0.04 22.38 -7.43
C ASN A 129 -0.75 21.38 -6.57
N ASP A 130 -1.68 20.62 -7.17
CA ASP A 130 -2.39 19.54 -6.48
C ASP A 130 -1.62 18.22 -6.64
N TYR A 131 -1.26 17.61 -5.51
CA TYR A 131 -0.44 16.40 -5.44
C TYR A 131 -1.13 15.31 -4.63
N ALA A 132 -0.88 14.06 -4.99
CA ALA A 132 -1.24 12.92 -4.18
C ALA A 132 -0.04 12.05 -3.83
N CYS A 133 -0.09 11.51 -2.61
CA CYS A 133 0.67 10.34 -2.21
C CYS A 133 -0.25 9.11 -2.18
N ALA A 134 0.31 7.94 -2.43
CA ALA A 134 -0.43 6.69 -2.60
C ALA A 134 -0.08 5.64 -1.53
N SER A 135 0.58 6.06 -0.44
CA SER A 135 0.93 5.19 0.68
C SER A 135 -0.31 4.54 1.29
N ASN A 136 -1.40 5.28 1.52
CA ASN A 136 -2.65 4.68 1.99
C ASN A 136 -3.17 3.61 1.03
N GLY A 137 -3.03 3.80 -0.28
CA GLY A 137 -3.44 2.80 -1.27
C GLY A 137 -2.58 1.55 -1.26
N ALA A 138 -1.26 1.69 -1.14
CA ALA A 138 -0.37 0.54 -1.04
C ALA A 138 -0.67 -0.33 0.19
N PHE A 139 -0.82 0.30 1.36
CA PHE A 139 -1.21 -0.39 2.59
C PHE A 139 -2.66 -0.91 2.55
N ALA A 140 -3.60 -0.19 1.93
CA ALA A 140 -4.97 -0.64 1.75
C ALA A 140 -5.06 -1.88 0.86
N GLY A 141 -4.22 -1.98 -0.17
CA GLY A 141 -4.10 -3.21 -0.95
C GLY A 141 -3.69 -4.39 -0.08
N ILE A 142 -2.67 -4.21 0.78
CA ILE A 142 -2.19 -5.26 1.67
C ILE A 142 -3.25 -5.62 2.72
N ALA A 143 -3.94 -4.62 3.27
CA ALA A 143 -5.06 -4.80 4.17
C ALA A 143 -6.20 -5.59 3.50
N THR A 144 -6.51 -5.29 2.24
CA THR A 144 -7.50 -6.04 1.45
C THR A 144 -7.08 -7.49 1.25
N LEU A 145 -5.81 -7.72 0.89
CA LEU A 145 -5.28 -9.07 0.72
C LEU A 145 -5.36 -9.87 2.04
N SER A 146 -5.17 -9.20 3.18
CA SER A 146 -5.28 -9.83 4.50
C SER A 146 -6.70 -10.33 4.84
N LEU A 147 -7.74 -9.75 4.23
CA LEU A 147 -9.13 -10.23 4.34
C LEU A 147 -9.38 -11.48 3.50
N ILE A 148 -8.69 -11.59 2.36
CA ILE A 148 -8.85 -12.69 1.40
C ILE A 148 -8.06 -13.92 1.85
N LEU A 149 -6.94 -13.73 2.53
CA LEU A 149 -6.09 -14.82 3.00
C LEU A 149 -6.75 -15.56 4.19
N PRO A 150 -6.98 -16.89 4.08
CA PRO A 150 -7.70 -17.63 5.11
C PRO A 150 -6.87 -17.86 6.39
N LYS A 151 -7.53 -17.73 7.55
CA LYS A 151 -7.10 -18.21 8.88
C LYS A 151 -5.65 -17.87 9.28
N ARG A 152 -5.27 -16.60 9.19
CA ARG A 152 -3.98 -16.10 9.68
C ARG A 152 -4.15 -15.14 10.85
N TYR A 153 -3.21 -15.20 11.79
CA TYR A 153 -3.19 -14.41 13.00
C TYR A 153 -2.09 -13.36 12.94
N SER A 154 -2.27 -12.29 13.69
CA SER A 154 -1.26 -11.27 13.89
C SER A 154 0.00 -11.87 14.54
N PRO A 155 1.22 -11.45 14.15
CA PRO A 155 2.45 -11.89 14.81
C PRO A 155 2.55 -11.41 16.26
N LEU A 156 1.83 -10.35 16.64
CA LEU A 156 1.82 -9.80 18.00
C LEU A 156 0.68 -10.36 18.87
N PHE A 157 -0.39 -10.86 18.25
CA PHE A 157 -1.56 -11.34 18.96
C PHE A 157 -2.00 -12.69 18.38
N GLU A 158 -1.63 -13.78 19.05
CA GLU A 158 -1.84 -15.17 18.59
C GLU A 158 -3.30 -15.52 18.28
N ARG A 159 -4.26 -14.73 18.78
CA ARG A 159 -5.70 -14.95 18.60
C ARG A 159 -6.40 -13.90 17.75
N THR A 160 -5.71 -12.83 17.35
CA THR A 160 -6.34 -11.76 16.57
C THR A 160 -6.27 -12.09 15.09
N PRO A 161 -7.40 -12.28 14.40
CA PRO A 161 -7.39 -12.57 12.97
C PRO A 161 -6.84 -11.37 12.21
N LEU A 162 -5.95 -11.64 11.27
CA LEU A 162 -5.31 -10.61 10.44
C LEU A 162 -6.35 -9.75 9.70
N ALA A 163 -7.45 -10.39 9.30
CA ALA A 163 -8.61 -9.76 8.69
C ALA A 163 -9.19 -8.60 9.53
N LEU A 164 -9.19 -8.70 10.87
CA LEU A 164 -9.70 -7.62 11.72
C LEU A 164 -8.80 -6.38 11.66
N ILE A 165 -7.48 -6.59 11.66
CA ILE A 165 -6.51 -5.49 11.53
C ILE A 165 -6.63 -4.86 10.13
N GLY A 166 -6.78 -5.68 9.09
CA GLY A 166 -7.01 -5.21 7.72
C GLY A 166 -8.29 -4.38 7.59
N ALA A 167 -9.39 -4.86 8.16
CA ALA A 167 -10.66 -4.15 8.17
C ALA A 167 -10.56 -2.77 8.86
N LEU A 168 -9.92 -2.70 10.04
CA LEU A 168 -9.72 -1.44 10.74
C LEU A 168 -8.90 -0.44 9.92
N TYR A 169 -7.86 -0.92 9.22
CA TYR A 169 -7.06 -0.08 8.35
C TYR A 169 -7.89 0.46 7.15
N LEU A 170 -8.72 -0.39 6.53
CA LEU A 170 -9.60 0.03 5.44
C LEU A 170 -10.68 1.02 5.91
N ILE A 171 -11.23 0.86 7.12
CA ILE A 171 -12.17 1.83 7.71
C ILE A 171 -11.50 3.20 7.84
N LYS A 172 -10.24 3.23 8.34
CA LYS A 172 -9.45 4.46 8.40
C LYS A 172 -9.25 5.08 7.02
N CYS A 173 -8.87 4.29 6.01
CA CYS A 173 -8.72 4.80 4.64
C CYS A 173 -10.02 5.36 4.06
N THR A 174 -11.15 4.70 4.34
CA THR A 174 -12.48 5.15 3.93
C THR A 174 -12.84 6.47 4.58
N TYR A 175 -12.56 6.62 5.88
CA TYR A 175 -12.75 7.87 6.61
C TYR A 175 -11.90 9.01 6.02
N ASP A 176 -10.62 8.77 5.78
CA ASP A 176 -9.71 9.79 5.26
C ASP A 176 -10.04 10.20 3.81
N GLU A 177 -10.60 9.30 2.99
CA GLU A 177 -10.94 9.58 1.60
C GLU A 177 -12.30 10.28 1.45
N TYR A 178 -13.31 9.91 2.24
CA TYR A 178 -14.69 10.38 2.07
C TYR A 178 -15.19 11.36 3.15
N ILE A 179 -14.76 11.22 4.40
CA ILE A 179 -15.31 12.00 5.54
C ILE A 179 -14.41 13.19 5.87
N LYS A 180 -13.10 12.95 6.04
CA LYS A 180 -12.11 13.99 6.34
C LYS A 180 -12.14 15.20 5.37
N PRO A 181 -12.26 15.03 4.04
CA PRO A 181 -12.26 16.18 3.13
C PRO A 181 -13.56 17.01 3.14
N MET A 182 -14.62 16.57 3.84
CA MET A 182 -15.81 17.39 4.08
C MET A 182 -15.60 18.44 5.20
N HIS A 183 -14.52 18.31 5.98
CA HIS A 183 -14.15 19.23 7.06
C HIS A 183 -12.80 19.88 6.75
N PRO A 184 -12.73 20.81 5.78
CA PRO A 184 -11.46 21.43 5.44
C PRO A 184 -10.96 22.29 6.61
N GLU A 185 -9.83 21.89 7.20
CA GLU A 185 -9.04 22.80 8.02
C GLU A 185 -8.68 24.01 7.17
N THR A 186 -9.10 25.18 7.63
CA THR A 186 -9.12 26.44 6.89
C THR A 186 -7.72 27.01 6.78
N HIS A 187 -6.88 26.49 5.88
CA HIS A 187 -5.54 27.04 5.65
C HIS A 187 -5.32 27.46 4.19
N GLN A 188 -5.55 28.76 3.98
CA GLN A 188 -4.95 29.69 3.01
C GLN A 188 -4.86 29.30 1.51
N GLU A 189 -5.42 30.19 0.69
CA GLU A 189 -5.62 30.13 -0.77
C GLU A 189 -4.34 30.13 -1.65
N ARG A 190 -3.16 29.86 -1.10
CA ARG A 190 -1.91 29.67 -1.88
C ARG A 190 -1.29 28.28 -1.73
N ASN A 191 -1.96 27.36 -1.04
CA ASN A 191 -1.34 26.15 -0.53
C ASN A 191 -1.46 24.96 -1.49
N ILE A 192 -0.31 24.32 -1.73
CA ILE A 192 -0.19 23.00 -2.36
C ILE A 192 -1.15 22.03 -1.66
N ASN A 193 -2.16 21.50 -2.36
CA ASN A 193 -3.03 20.48 -1.78
C ASN A 193 -2.38 19.11 -1.95
N LEU A 194 -1.75 18.64 -0.88
CA LEU A 194 -1.28 17.26 -0.80
C LEU A 194 -2.35 16.39 -0.14
N ARG A 195 -2.76 15.30 -0.80
CA ARG A 195 -3.77 14.38 -0.27
C ARG A 195 -3.33 12.92 -0.40
N ASN A 196 -3.65 12.11 0.60
CA ASN A 196 -3.43 10.66 0.56
C ASN A 196 -4.71 9.96 0.08
N ARG A 197 -4.98 10.05 -1.23
CA ARG A 197 -6.25 9.61 -1.89
C ARG A 197 -6.01 8.48 -2.89
N GLY A 198 -7.11 7.83 -3.26
CA GLY A 198 -7.12 6.76 -4.25
C GLY A 198 -6.94 5.39 -3.64
N PHE A 199 -7.23 5.19 -2.34
CA PHE A 199 -6.97 3.91 -1.68
C PHE A 199 -7.72 2.75 -2.36
N ILE A 200 -8.85 3.05 -2.98
CA ILE A 200 -9.67 2.16 -3.79
C ILE A 200 -8.85 1.49 -4.89
N GLY A 201 -7.89 2.20 -5.50
CA GLY A 201 -6.98 1.62 -6.49
C GLY A 201 -6.14 0.49 -5.89
N GLY A 202 -5.68 0.65 -4.65
CA GLY A 202 -5.01 -0.42 -3.92
C GLY A 202 -5.91 -1.62 -3.64
N VAL A 203 -7.16 -1.38 -3.23
CA VAL A 203 -8.19 -2.42 -3.02
C VAL A 203 -8.45 -3.19 -4.32
N PHE A 204 -8.65 -2.48 -5.42
CA PHE A 204 -8.90 -3.08 -6.74
C PHE A 204 -7.69 -3.90 -7.21
N PHE A 205 -6.47 -3.39 -7.02
CA PHE A 205 -5.26 -4.13 -7.33
C PHE A 205 -5.18 -5.43 -6.51
N ALA A 206 -5.54 -5.38 -5.23
CA ALA A 206 -5.55 -6.57 -4.37
C ALA A 206 -6.53 -7.64 -4.87
N LEU A 207 -7.74 -7.24 -5.28
CA LEU A 207 -8.74 -8.13 -5.86
C LEU A 207 -8.24 -8.75 -7.16
N MET A 208 -7.68 -7.94 -8.07
CA MET A 208 -7.13 -8.40 -9.35
C MET A 208 -5.93 -9.34 -9.15
N TYR A 209 -5.03 -9.02 -8.22
CA TYR A 209 -3.92 -9.87 -7.88
C TYR A 209 -4.40 -11.19 -7.27
N SER A 210 -5.40 -11.15 -6.40
CA SER A 210 -5.96 -12.34 -5.77
C SER A 210 -6.63 -13.27 -6.80
N SER A 211 -7.42 -12.73 -7.73
CA SER A 211 -8.09 -13.53 -8.75
C SER A 211 -7.09 -14.13 -9.74
N LEU A 212 -6.06 -13.38 -10.15
CA LEU A 212 -5.10 -13.89 -11.11
C LEU A 212 -4.07 -14.82 -10.47
N PHE A 213 -3.39 -14.41 -9.41
CA PHE A 213 -2.24 -15.15 -8.89
C PHE A 213 -2.58 -16.22 -7.87
N LEU A 214 -3.57 -16.00 -7.00
CA LEU A 214 -3.94 -17.01 -6.01
C LEU A 214 -4.71 -18.16 -6.66
N GLN A 215 -5.63 -17.86 -7.58
CA GLN A 215 -6.33 -18.89 -8.36
C GLN A 215 -5.36 -19.73 -9.19
N THR A 216 -4.43 -19.08 -9.89
CA THR A 216 -3.41 -19.79 -10.69
C THR A 216 -2.53 -20.70 -9.82
N ARG A 217 -2.18 -20.28 -8.59
CA ARG A 217 -1.44 -21.15 -7.64
C ARG A 217 -2.25 -22.36 -7.18
N THR A 218 -3.54 -22.18 -6.89
CA THR A 218 -4.42 -23.32 -6.55
C THR A 218 -4.57 -24.27 -7.73
N ASP A 219 -4.72 -23.74 -8.94
CA ASP A 219 -4.90 -24.53 -10.16
C ASP A 219 -3.63 -25.33 -10.48
N PHE A 220 -2.44 -24.72 -10.39
CA PHE A 220 -1.17 -25.44 -10.55
C PHE A 220 -0.92 -26.48 -9.45
N SER A 221 -1.35 -26.22 -8.22
CA SER A 221 -1.25 -27.19 -7.13
C SER A 221 -2.13 -28.42 -7.40
N MET A 222 -3.38 -28.19 -7.82
CA MET A 222 -4.31 -29.25 -8.22
C MET A 222 -3.80 -30.04 -9.43
N LEU A 223 -3.26 -29.35 -10.45
CA LEU A 223 -2.64 -29.97 -11.62
C LEU A 223 -1.46 -30.87 -11.23
N ARG A 224 -0.60 -30.43 -10.29
CA ARG A 224 0.52 -31.24 -9.80
C ARG A 224 0.05 -32.48 -9.03
N ILE A 225 -1.03 -32.37 -8.26
CA ILE A 225 -1.66 -33.51 -7.56
C ILE A 225 -2.23 -34.50 -8.59
N PHE A 226 -2.92 -34.00 -9.61
CA PHE A 226 -3.46 -34.81 -10.69
C PHE A 226 -2.38 -35.63 -11.42
N TYR A 227 -1.29 -34.99 -11.86
CA TYR A 227 -0.17 -35.70 -12.50
C TYR A 227 0.52 -36.71 -11.57
N LYS A 228 0.60 -36.41 -10.27
CA LYS A 228 1.17 -37.34 -9.28
C LYS A 228 0.29 -38.59 -9.14
N ASN A 229 -1.03 -38.45 -9.19
CA ASN A 229 -1.96 -39.57 -9.13
C ASN A 229 -1.90 -40.45 -10.39
N ILE A 230 -1.75 -39.86 -11.58
CA ILE A 230 -1.55 -40.62 -12.83
C ILE A 230 -0.27 -41.45 -12.78
N LYS A 231 0.86 -40.86 -12.39
CA LYS A 231 2.14 -41.59 -12.27
C LYS A 231 2.07 -42.74 -11.26
N LYS A 232 1.31 -42.57 -10.18
CA LYS A 232 1.13 -43.62 -9.17
C LYS A 232 0.35 -44.81 -9.72
N GLN A 233 -0.64 -44.58 -10.59
CA GLN A 233 -1.39 -45.66 -11.23
C GLN A 233 -0.57 -46.45 -12.26
N GLN A 234 0.33 -45.79 -12.99
CA GLN A 234 1.22 -46.45 -13.97
C GLN A 234 2.30 -47.35 -13.35
N HIS A 235 2.60 -47.20 -12.06
CA HIS A 235 3.55 -48.07 -11.35
C HIS A 235 2.87 -49.20 -10.56
N SER A 236 1.54 -49.21 -10.48
CA SER A 236 0.76 -50.25 -9.79
C SER A 236 0.13 -51.28 -10.75
N SER A 237 0.41 -51.15 -12.05
CA SER A 237 0.03 -52.05 -13.14
C SER A 237 1.28 -52.67 -13.75
#